data_AF-A0A8T4WZB8-F1
#
_entry.id   AF-A0A8T4WZB8-F1
#
_cell.length_a   1.000
_cell.length_b   1.000
_cell.length_c   1.000
_cell.angle_alpha   90.00
_cell.angle_beta   90.00
_cell.angle_gamma   90.00
#
_symmetry.space_group_name_H-M   'P 1'
#
loop_
_entity.id
_entity.type
_entity.pdbx_description
1 polymer ?
#
loop_
_entity_poly.entity_id
_entity_poly.type
_entity_poly.pdbx_seq_one_letter_code
_entity_poly.pdbx_strand_id
1 'polypeptide(L)'
;MSIQGVSESEFAVCILSLKEEVLDSYLDKNSLKRLIEEIDTNKVSIHAIGNRATETVVDTLENISNLPDVRIEHAQFIDKDTAERAKSLNVTLSMQPNFSLDSEHYSDRLSEKYLRMNNPFRMLIDEVDFVPGKDLIFGSDGMPHGVKAALKTSLFPPYPSQRLTLEEFIDGYCVSDRNIGGIDITIDGNEEEVSVGEMRKG
;
A
#
# COMPACT_ATOMS: atom_id res chain seq x y z
N MET A 1 -5.87 8.88 15.01
CA MET A 1 -4.88 7.92 14.51
C MET A 1 -4.59 6.95 15.65
N SER A 2 -5.34 5.84 15.76
CA SER A 2 -5.09 4.79 16.75
C SER A 2 -4.49 3.60 16.02
N ILE A 3 -3.18 3.47 16.12
CA ILE A 3 -2.43 2.28 15.71
C ILE A 3 -2.77 1.22 16.75
N GLN A 4 -3.51 0.17 16.37
CA GLN A 4 -3.69 -1.01 17.21
C GLN A 4 -3.09 -2.21 16.48
N GLY A 5 -2.04 -2.78 17.08
CA GLY A 5 -1.56 -4.13 16.76
C GLY A 5 -0.29 -4.22 15.93
N VAL A 6 0.76 -3.46 16.26
CA VAL A 6 2.13 -3.83 15.86
C VAL A 6 2.98 -3.84 17.13
N SER A 7 3.68 -4.94 17.39
CA SER A 7 4.60 -5.10 18.52
C SER A 7 5.61 -3.95 18.55
N GLU A 8 6.07 -3.57 19.75
CA GLU A 8 6.84 -2.36 20.10
C GLU A 8 8.24 -2.20 19.44
N SER A 9 8.46 -2.60 18.18
CA SER A 9 9.78 -2.55 17.51
C SER A 9 9.79 -2.01 16.08
N GLU A 10 8.75 -1.29 15.62
CA GLU A 10 8.74 -0.67 14.29
C GLU A 10 8.88 0.87 14.39
N PHE A 11 9.89 1.42 13.70
CA PHE A 11 10.08 2.87 13.54
C PHE A 11 9.44 3.31 12.21
N ALA A 12 8.64 4.38 12.23
CA ALA A 12 7.95 4.91 11.05
C ALA A 12 8.58 6.23 10.59
N VAL A 13 9.00 6.31 9.32
CA VAL A 13 9.47 7.56 8.68
C VAL A 13 8.39 8.03 7.70
N CYS A 14 7.98 9.31 7.79
CA CYS A 14 6.85 9.85 7.01
C CYS A 14 7.31 10.76 5.86
N ILE A 15 6.90 10.45 4.63
CA ILE A 15 7.30 11.16 3.40
C ILE A 15 6.08 11.41 2.47
N LEU A 16 5.78 12.67 2.17
CA LEU A 16 4.69 13.10 1.28
C LEU A 16 5.21 14.10 0.22
N SER A 17 4.99 13.86 -1.08
CA SER A 17 5.25 14.86 -2.15
C SER A 17 4.54 14.53 -3.47
N LEU A 18 3.82 15.51 -4.08
CA LEU A 18 3.07 15.34 -5.34
C LEU A 18 3.27 16.46 -6.40
N LYS A 19 4.16 17.47 -6.21
CA LYS A 19 4.40 18.55 -7.21
C LYS A 19 5.86 19.04 -7.28
N GLU A 20 6.25 19.62 -8.43
CA GLU A 20 7.57 20.26 -8.65
C GLU A 20 7.71 21.64 -8.01
N GLU A 21 6.62 22.35 -7.74
CA GLU A 21 6.68 23.70 -7.18
C GLU A 21 5.86 23.79 -5.89
N VAL A 22 6.57 24.11 -4.80
CA VAL A 22 6.08 24.46 -3.46
C VAL A 22 5.56 23.28 -2.62
N LEU A 23 6.50 22.55 -2.03
CA LEU A 23 6.59 22.29 -0.59
C LEU A 23 7.97 21.68 -0.35
N ASP A 24 8.84 22.35 0.42
CA ASP A 24 10.13 21.81 0.85
C ASP A 24 9.90 20.50 1.60
N SER A 25 10.01 19.38 0.89
CA SER A 25 9.96 18.04 1.47
C SER A 25 11.26 17.78 2.23
N TYR A 26 11.16 17.36 3.49
CA TYR A 26 12.24 16.85 4.33
C TYR A 26 12.83 15.54 3.78
N LEU A 27 13.39 15.59 2.57
CA LEU A 27 13.84 14.44 1.79
C LEU A 27 15.34 14.60 1.51
N ASP A 28 16.14 14.65 2.57
CA ASP A 28 17.57 14.41 2.44
C ASP A 28 17.80 12.90 2.40
N LYS A 29 18.09 12.37 1.21
CA LYS A 29 18.49 10.96 0.99
C LYS A 29 19.54 10.50 2.00
N ASN A 30 20.47 11.40 2.37
CA ASN A 30 21.50 11.06 3.34
C ASN A 30 20.94 10.93 4.76
N SER A 31 19.95 11.72 5.13
CA SER A 31 19.28 11.63 6.44
C SER A 31 18.44 10.36 6.53
N LEU A 32 17.69 10.01 5.47
CA LEU A 32 16.94 8.76 5.43
C LEU A 32 17.90 7.56 5.50
N LYS A 33 18.98 7.57 4.71
CA LYS A 33 20.02 6.53 4.76
C LYS A 33 20.60 6.37 6.17
N ARG A 34 21.04 7.48 6.79
CA ARG A 34 21.59 7.45 8.16
C ARG A 34 20.60 6.86 9.16
N LEU A 35 19.32 7.27 9.10
CA LEU A 35 18.28 6.75 9.99
C LEU A 35 18.09 5.24 9.83
N ILE A 36 18.13 4.73 8.60
CA ILE A 36 17.99 3.28 8.34
C ILE A 36 19.24 2.53 8.80
N GLU A 37 20.44 3.08 8.59
CA GLU A 37 21.71 2.46 9.01
C GLU A 37 21.92 2.48 10.53
N GLU A 38 21.34 3.45 11.25
CA GLU A 38 21.46 3.59 12.71
C GLU A 38 20.36 2.83 13.49
N ILE A 39 19.35 2.31 12.81
CA ILE A 39 18.25 1.57 13.42
C ILE A 39 18.76 0.21 13.96
N ASP A 40 18.49 -0.07 15.23
CA ASP A 40 18.89 -1.33 15.92
C ASP A 40 17.86 -2.47 15.75
N THR A 41 16.97 -2.34 14.75
CA THR A 41 15.97 -3.37 14.40
C THR A 41 16.20 -3.82 12.96
N ASN A 42 15.89 -5.08 12.68
CA ASN A 42 15.96 -5.62 11.33
C ASN A 42 14.72 -5.33 10.49
N LYS A 43 13.79 -4.49 10.96
CA LYS A 43 12.53 -4.16 10.27
C LYS A 43 12.28 -2.67 10.26
N VAL A 44 11.97 -2.12 9.08
CA VAL A 44 11.68 -0.69 8.91
C VAL A 44 10.42 -0.51 8.06
N SER A 45 9.55 0.39 8.51
CA SER A 45 8.34 0.78 7.79
C SER A 45 8.44 2.24 7.37
N ILE A 46 8.30 2.51 6.07
CA ILE A 46 8.49 3.84 5.49
C ILE A 46 7.21 4.27 4.80
N HIS A 47 6.62 5.36 5.24
CA HIS A 47 5.43 5.93 4.63
C HIS A 47 5.82 6.77 3.42
N ALA A 48 5.35 6.37 2.24
CA ALA A 48 5.55 7.09 0.98
C ALA A 48 4.32 6.97 0.07
N ILE A 49 3.66 8.09 -0.20
CA ILE A 49 2.43 8.13 -1.02
C ILE A 49 2.76 8.48 -2.47
N GLY A 50 3.41 9.62 -2.70
CA GLY A 50 3.62 10.16 -4.04
C GLY A 50 4.78 9.51 -4.78
N ASN A 51 4.73 9.53 -6.12
CA ASN A 51 5.71 8.86 -6.99
C ASN A 51 7.16 9.27 -6.67
N ARG A 52 7.44 10.57 -6.49
CA ARG A 52 8.76 11.08 -6.07
C ARG A 52 9.19 10.60 -4.69
N ALA A 53 8.25 10.48 -3.76
CA ALA A 53 8.52 9.98 -2.42
C ALA A 53 8.91 8.50 -2.48
N THR A 54 8.12 7.69 -3.19
CA THR A 54 8.37 6.26 -3.38
C THR A 54 9.70 6.01 -4.09
N GLU A 55 9.96 6.73 -5.19
CA GLU A 55 11.24 6.67 -5.92
C GLU A 55 12.41 7.03 -5.00
N THR A 56 12.29 8.11 -4.22
CA THR A 56 13.41 8.50 -3.35
C THR A 56 13.66 7.48 -2.24
N VAL A 57 12.62 6.85 -1.71
CA VAL A 57 12.79 5.74 -0.76
C VAL A 57 13.58 4.64 -1.43
N VAL A 58 13.12 4.12 -2.57
CA VAL A 58 13.79 3.02 -3.29
C VAL A 58 15.23 3.38 -3.65
N ASP A 59 15.48 4.56 -4.21
CA ASP A 59 16.84 5.08 -4.49
C ASP A 59 17.73 5.05 -3.25
N THR A 60 17.18 5.37 -2.08
CA THR A 60 17.94 5.38 -0.83
C THR A 60 18.28 3.95 -0.40
N LEU A 61 17.33 3.02 -0.53
CA LEU A 61 17.51 1.61 -0.19
C LEU A 61 18.59 0.95 -1.06
N GLU A 62 18.64 1.26 -2.36
CA GLU A 62 19.68 0.77 -3.28
C GLU A 62 21.11 1.11 -2.82
N ASN A 63 21.27 2.15 -2.00
CA ASN A 63 22.56 2.65 -1.52
C ASN A 63 22.91 2.16 -0.11
N ILE A 64 22.16 1.22 0.47
CA ILE A 64 22.40 0.64 1.80
C ILE A 64 22.93 -0.78 1.64
N SER A 65 24.11 -1.06 2.19
CA SER A 65 24.78 -2.35 2.00
C SER A 65 24.13 -3.51 2.78
N ASN A 66 23.59 -3.22 3.97
CA ASN A 66 22.91 -4.20 4.82
C ASN A 66 21.47 -3.75 5.02
N LEU A 67 20.63 -4.02 4.02
CA LEU A 67 19.24 -3.59 4.04
C LEU A 67 18.46 -4.40 5.10
N PRO A 68 17.71 -3.75 6.01
CA PRO A 68 16.74 -4.46 6.85
C PRO A 68 15.57 -4.97 6.01
N ASP A 69 14.66 -5.72 6.63
CA ASP A 69 13.37 -6.03 6.03
C ASP A 69 12.56 -4.72 5.93
N VAL A 70 12.41 -4.19 4.72
CA VAL A 70 11.74 -2.90 4.48
C VAL A 70 10.32 -3.09 3.98
N ARG A 71 9.40 -2.36 4.61
CA ARG A 71 8.01 -2.21 4.17
C ARG A 71 7.74 -0.77 3.78
N ILE A 72 7.21 -0.53 2.58
CA ILE A 72 6.73 0.79 2.17
C ILE A 72 5.22 0.84 2.40
N GLU A 73 4.77 1.75 3.26
CA GLU A 73 3.36 2.02 3.50
C GLU A 73 2.80 2.94 2.42
N HIS A 74 1.57 2.66 2.02
CA HIS A 74 0.79 3.29 0.97
C HIS A 74 1.27 2.96 -0.44
N ALA A 75 2.47 3.39 -0.82
CA ALA A 75 3.02 3.27 -2.18
C ALA A 75 2.00 3.63 -3.28
N GLN A 76 1.09 4.57 -2.97
CA GLN A 76 -0.14 4.82 -3.72
C GLN A 76 0.14 5.27 -5.15
N PHE A 77 1.26 5.98 -5.34
CA PHE A 77 1.83 6.31 -6.63
C PHE A 77 3.22 5.69 -6.72
N ILE A 78 3.34 4.65 -7.52
CA ILE A 78 4.60 3.97 -7.85
C ILE A 78 4.58 3.67 -9.35
N ASP A 79 5.64 4.01 -10.05
CA ASP A 79 5.78 3.61 -11.45
C ASP A 79 6.45 2.24 -11.57
N LYS A 80 6.40 1.67 -12.78
CA LYS A 80 6.90 0.32 -13.05
C LYS A 80 8.39 0.17 -12.74
N ASP A 81 9.21 1.14 -13.14
CA ASP A 81 10.67 1.10 -12.91
C ASP A 81 11.00 1.10 -11.41
N THR A 82 10.35 1.99 -10.64
CA THR A 82 10.49 2.04 -9.18
C THR A 82 10.01 0.74 -8.54
N ALA A 83 8.90 0.16 -9.03
CA ALA A 83 8.37 -1.10 -8.53
C ALA A 83 9.30 -2.29 -8.80
N GLU A 84 9.89 -2.39 -10.00
CA GLU A 84 10.86 -3.43 -10.35
C GLU A 84 12.11 -3.34 -9.47
N ARG A 85 12.61 -2.13 -9.20
CA ARG A 85 13.72 -1.90 -8.28
C ARG A 85 13.34 -2.29 -6.85
N ALA A 86 12.18 -1.85 -6.35
CA ALA A 86 11.68 -2.25 -5.03
C ALA A 86 11.57 -3.77 -4.88
N LYS A 87 11.06 -4.45 -5.92
CA LYS A 87 10.95 -5.92 -5.96
C LYS A 87 12.32 -6.58 -5.88
N SER A 88 13.31 -6.09 -6.62
CA SER A 88 14.68 -6.61 -6.60
C SER A 88 15.36 -6.50 -5.23
N LEU A 89 14.94 -5.52 -4.43
CA LEU A 89 15.40 -5.28 -3.06
C LEU A 89 14.61 -6.08 -2.01
N ASN A 90 13.64 -6.91 -2.42
CA ASN A 90 12.71 -7.62 -1.53
C ASN A 90 11.88 -6.70 -0.63
N VAL A 91 11.56 -5.49 -1.10
CA VAL A 91 10.68 -4.57 -0.37
C VAL A 91 9.25 -5.11 -0.36
N THR A 92 8.60 -5.08 0.80
CA THR A 92 7.16 -5.34 0.92
C THR A 92 6.37 -4.06 0.70
N LEU A 93 5.34 -4.10 -0.12
CA LEU A 93 4.38 -2.99 -0.28
C LEU A 93 3.17 -3.23 0.62
N SER A 94 2.85 -2.27 1.48
CA SER A 94 1.66 -2.27 2.35
C SER A 94 0.70 -1.20 1.87
N MET A 95 -0.31 -1.60 1.09
CA MET A 95 -1.16 -0.68 0.32
C MET A 95 -2.60 -0.72 0.80
N GLN A 96 -3.37 0.35 0.55
CA GLN A 96 -4.76 0.44 0.98
C GLN A 96 -5.70 0.49 -0.23
N PRO A 97 -6.39 -0.62 -0.58
CA PRO A 97 -7.28 -0.64 -1.75
C PRO A 97 -8.42 0.39 -1.69
N ASN A 98 -8.91 0.73 -0.49
CA ASN A 98 -9.90 1.79 -0.26
C ASN A 98 -9.46 3.17 -0.73
N PHE A 99 -8.15 3.44 -0.81
CA PHE A 99 -7.63 4.71 -1.33
C PHE A 99 -7.69 4.79 -2.86
N SER A 100 -8.16 3.75 -3.56
CA SER A 100 -8.52 3.87 -4.98
C SER A 100 -9.66 4.88 -5.20
N LEU A 101 -10.53 5.11 -4.19
CA LEU A 101 -11.57 6.15 -4.23
C LEU A 101 -11.01 7.58 -4.27
N ASP A 102 -9.74 7.78 -3.89
CA ASP A 102 -9.08 9.08 -4.02
C ASP A 102 -9.02 9.53 -5.48
N SER A 103 -9.07 8.57 -6.43
CA SER A 103 -9.16 8.89 -7.84
C SER A 103 -10.49 9.55 -8.23
N GLU A 104 -11.55 9.39 -7.44
CA GLU A 104 -12.80 10.12 -7.61
C GLU A 104 -12.81 11.39 -6.76
N HIS A 105 -12.44 11.27 -5.47
CA HIS A 105 -12.48 12.37 -4.50
C HIS A 105 -11.58 13.54 -4.88
N TYR A 106 -10.48 13.30 -5.60
CA TYR A 106 -9.54 14.33 -6.04
C TYR A 106 -9.57 14.58 -7.55
N SER A 107 -10.63 14.15 -8.24
CA SER A 107 -10.82 14.38 -9.68
C SER A 107 -10.88 15.86 -10.07
N ASP A 108 -11.17 16.75 -9.12
CA ASP A 108 -11.14 18.21 -9.27
C ASP A 108 -9.72 18.82 -9.16
N ARG A 109 -8.74 18.07 -8.63
CA ARG A 109 -7.40 18.56 -8.26
C ARG A 109 -6.26 17.85 -8.97
N LEU A 110 -6.46 16.59 -9.34
CA LEU A 110 -5.48 15.76 -10.00
C LEU A 110 -5.85 15.58 -11.48
N SER A 111 -4.83 15.50 -12.33
CA SER A 111 -5.07 15.19 -13.74
C SER A 111 -5.45 13.73 -13.91
N GLU A 112 -6.20 13.45 -14.98
CA GLU A 112 -6.60 12.09 -15.37
C GLU A 112 -5.44 11.09 -15.39
N LYS A 113 -4.23 11.55 -15.74
CA LYS A 113 -3.00 10.74 -15.66
C LYS A 113 -2.76 10.22 -14.24
N TYR A 114 -2.78 11.11 -13.23
CA TYR A 114 -2.54 10.72 -11.84
C TYR A 114 -3.68 9.88 -11.28
N LEU A 115 -4.94 10.19 -11.63
CA LEU A 115 -6.09 9.38 -11.18
C LEU A 115 -5.96 7.91 -11.61
N ARG A 116 -5.45 7.65 -12.82
CA ARG A 116 -5.18 6.30 -13.36
C ARG A 116 -3.96 5.60 -12.75
N MET A 117 -2.97 6.38 -12.30
CA MET A 117 -1.74 5.88 -11.70
C MET A 117 -1.90 5.54 -10.20
N ASN A 118 -2.93 6.06 -9.54
CA ASN A 118 -3.25 5.74 -8.16
C ASN A 118 -3.49 4.23 -7.98
N ASN A 119 -2.91 3.62 -6.96
CA ASN A 119 -3.05 2.21 -6.59
C ASN A 119 -2.93 1.26 -7.81
N PRO A 120 -1.76 1.20 -8.47
CA PRO A 120 -1.60 0.51 -9.75
C PRO A 120 -1.46 -1.02 -9.56
N PHE A 121 -2.41 -1.65 -8.88
CA PHE A 121 -2.36 -3.06 -8.48
C PHE A 121 -2.17 -4.02 -9.67
N ARG A 122 -2.80 -3.74 -10.82
CA ARG A 122 -2.61 -4.56 -12.02
C ARG A 122 -1.17 -4.53 -12.53
N MET A 123 -0.54 -3.36 -12.55
CA MET A 123 0.86 -3.26 -12.94
C MET A 123 1.76 -4.01 -11.93
N LEU A 124 1.52 -3.83 -10.64
CA LEU A 124 2.31 -4.48 -9.60
C LEU A 124 2.24 -6.01 -9.68
N ILE A 125 1.03 -6.56 -9.87
CA ILE A 125 0.80 -8.00 -9.87
C ILE A 125 1.11 -8.62 -11.24
N ASP A 126 0.56 -8.06 -12.31
CA ASP A 126 0.59 -8.71 -13.63
C ASP A 126 1.89 -8.43 -14.41
N GLU A 127 2.62 -7.35 -14.08
CA GLU A 127 3.82 -6.93 -14.81
C GLU A 127 5.11 -6.98 -13.98
N VAL A 128 5.04 -6.76 -12.67
CA VAL A 128 6.21 -6.71 -11.76
C VAL A 128 6.28 -7.95 -10.84
N ASP A 129 5.28 -8.83 -10.91
CA ASP A 129 5.19 -10.09 -10.16
C ASP A 129 5.15 -9.90 -8.63
N PHE A 130 4.60 -8.79 -8.12
CA PHE A 130 4.22 -8.69 -6.70
C PHE A 130 3.12 -9.70 -6.38
N VAL A 131 3.26 -10.38 -5.24
CA VAL A 131 2.39 -11.48 -4.83
C VAL A 131 1.58 -11.05 -3.60
N PRO A 132 0.25 -10.92 -3.73
CA PRO A 132 -0.64 -10.67 -2.59
C PRO A 132 -0.41 -11.67 -1.45
N GLY A 133 -0.31 -11.16 -0.23
CA GLY A 133 -0.08 -11.97 0.98
C GLY A 133 1.38 -12.35 1.24
N LYS A 134 2.30 -11.97 0.35
CA LYS A 134 3.74 -12.19 0.51
C LYS A 134 4.52 -10.89 0.55
N ASP A 135 4.65 -10.22 -0.60
CA ASP A 135 5.38 -8.96 -0.75
C ASP A 135 4.49 -7.80 -1.20
N LEU A 136 3.19 -8.07 -1.33
CA LEU A 136 2.12 -7.09 -1.44
C LEU A 136 1.05 -7.41 -0.41
N ILE A 137 0.90 -6.57 0.60
CA ILE A 137 -0.09 -6.74 1.67
C ILE A 137 -1.06 -5.56 1.67
N PHE A 138 -2.27 -5.81 2.17
CA PHE A 138 -3.35 -4.84 2.14
C PHE A 138 -3.83 -4.45 3.54
N GLY A 139 -4.21 -3.18 3.69
CA GLY A 139 -4.83 -2.64 4.89
C GLY A 139 -5.90 -1.61 4.56
N SER A 140 -6.57 -1.06 5.57
CA SER A 140 -7.49 0.07 5.37
C SER A 140 -6.98 1.41 5.89
N ASP A 141 -5.86 1.40 6.64
CA ASP A 141 -5.42 2.52 7.48
C ASP A 141 -6.51 3.00 8.47
N GLY A 142 -7.52 2.15 8.74
CA GLY A 142 -8.70 2.51 9.53
C GLY A 142 -9.65 3.51 8.85
N MET A 143 -9.54 3.71 7.52
CA MET A 143 -10.18 4.81 6.80
C MET A 143 -11.02 4.34 5.58
N PRO A 144 -12.27 3.87 5.76
CA PRO A 144 -12.99 3.68 7.01
C PRO A 144 -12.64 2.36 7.71
N HIS A 145 -13.03 2.24 8.98
CA HIS A 145 -12.86 1.00 9.73
C HIS A 145 -13.59 -0.19 9.08
N GLY A 146 -12.96 -1.36 9.17
CA GLY A 146 -13.49 -2.62 8.67
C GLY A 146 -13.13 -2.91 7.20
N VAL A 147 -13.55 -4.10 6.74
CA VAL A 147 -13.15 -4.66 5.43
C VAL A 147 -14.00 -4.14 4.26
N LYS A 148 -15.22 -3.63 4.54
CA LYS A 148 -16.23 -3.34 3.51
C LYS A 148 -15.70 -2.42 2.39
N ALA A 149 -15.11 -1.29 2.77
CA ALA A 149 -14.65 -0.30 1.81
C ALA A 149 -13.45 -0.82 1.00
N ALA A 150 -12.48 -1.44 1.67
CA ALA A 150 -11.33 -2.05 1.00
C ALA A 150 -11.77 -3.15 0.02
N LEU A 151 -12.69 -4.02 0.41
CA LEU A 151 -13.21 -5.07 -0.45
C LEU A 151 -14.01 -4.52 -1.64
N LYS A 152 -14.92 -3.56 -1.42
CA LYS A 152 -15.70 -2.94 -2.50
C LYS A 152 -14.79 -2.31 -3.56
N THR A 153 -13.86 -1.48 -3.12
CA THR A 153 -12.93 -0.76 -3.99
C THR A 153 -11.90 -1.67 -4.66
N SER A 154 -11.57 -2.80 -4.05
CA SER A 154 -10.76 -3.85 -4.67
C SER A 154 -11.47 -4.46 -5.88
N LEU A 155 -12.74 -4.85 -5.72
CA LEU A 155 -13.49 -5.53 -6.76
C LEU A 155 -14.05 -4.58 -7.83
N PHE A 156 -14.47 -3.38 -7.40
CA PHE A 156 -15.15 -2.37 -8.21
C PHE A 156 -14.48 -1.00 -8.04
N PRO A 157 -13.21 -0.85 -8.46
CA PRO A 157 -12.52 0.43 -8.38
C PRO A 157 -12.97 1.42 -9.46
N PRO A 158 -12.68 2.72 -9.29
CA PRO A 158 -12.91 3.73 -10.33
C PRO A 158 -12.14 3.47 -11.64
N TYR A 159 -10.95 2.87 -11.57
CA TYR A 159 -10.13 2.55 -12.74
C TYR A 159 -9.76 1.06 -12.83
N PRO A 160 -9.77 0.45 -14.04
CA PRO A 160 -9.41 -0.97 -14.19
C PRO A 160 -8.01 -1.35 -13.69
N SER A 161 -7.05 -0.42 -13.73
CA SER A 161 -5.67 -0.61 -13.22
C SER A 161 -5.61 -0.89 -11.71
N GLN A 162 -6.66 -0.53 -10.98
CA GLN A 162 -6.78 -0.63 -9.53
C GLN A 162 -7.53 -1.90 -9.09
N ARG A 163 -7.97 -2.73 -10.02
CA ARG A 163 -8.82 -3.87 -9.69
C ARG A 163 -7.99 -4.95 -8.99
N LEU A 164 -8.60 -5.67 -8.08
CA LEU A 164 -8.15 -6.91 -7.48
C LEU A 164 -9.25 -7.95 -7.68
N THR A 165 -8.86 -9.21 -7.79
CA THR A 165 -9.77 -10.34 -7.64
C THR A 165 -10.07 -10.57 -6.16
N LEU A 166 -11.13 -11.34 -5.89
CA LEU A 166 -11.46 -11.70 -4.51
C LEU A 166 -10.35 -12.54 -3.86
N GLU A 167 -9.71 -13.43 -4.63
CA GLU A 167 -8.61 -14.28 -4.15
C GLU A 167 -7.38 -13.43 -3.78
N GLU A 168 -6.94 -12.55 -4.68
CA GLU A 168 -5.84 -11.62 -4.40
C GLU A 168 -6.14 -10.74 -3.17
N PHE A 169 -7.37 -10.23 -3.04
CA PHE A 169 -7.77 -9.46 -1.87
C PHE A 169 -7.69 -10.29 -0.58
N ILE A 170 -8.22 -11.51 -0.58
CA ILE A 170 -8.16 -12.40 0.59
C ILE A 170 -6.71 -12.68 0.96
N ASP A 171 -5.87 -13.01 -0.01
CA ASP A 171 -4.47 -13.35 0.23
C ASP A 171 -3.69 -12.15 0.79
N GLY A 172 -3.94 -10.94 0.29
CA GLY A 172 -3.28 -9.73 0.77
C GLY A 172 -3.85 -9.10 2.04
N TYR A 173 -5.15 -9.29 2.34
CA TYR A 173 -5.84 -8.58 3.43
C TYR A 173 -6.13 -9.48 4.65
N CYS A 174 -6.20 -10.79 4.47
CA CYS A 174 -6.49 -11.73 5.56
C CYS A 174 -5.22 -12.40 6.10
N VAL A 175 -5.33 -12.88 7.34
CA VAL A 175 -4.32 -13.79 7.90
C VAL A 175 -4.40 -15.15 7.21
N SER A 176 -3.26 -15.83 7.10
CA SER A 176 -3.17 -17.15 6.46
C SER A 176 -3.97 -18.23 7.18
N ASP A 177 -4.05 -18.17 8.52
CA ASP A 177 -4.86 -19.11 9.31
C ASP A 177 -6.32 -18.68 9.40
N ARG A 178 -7.14 -19.27 8.54
CA ARG A 178 -8.59 -19.01 8.44
C ARG A 178 -9.40 -19.63 9.59
N ASN A 179 -8.78 -20.38 10.49
CA ASN A 179 -9.47 -20.94 11.66
C ASN A 179 -9.56 -19.94 12.81
N ILE A 180 -8.87 -18.80 12.76
CA ILE A 180 -8.89 -17.79 13.83
C ILE A 180 -10.27 -17.10 13.90
N GLY A 181 -10.98 -17.05 12.78
CA GLY A 181 -12.30 -16.45 12.67
C GLY A 181 -12.64 -16.13 11.22
N GLY A 182 -13.85 -15.61 11.01
CA GLY A 182 -14.34 -15.25 9.69
C GLY A 182 -15.33 -14.11 9.74
N ILE A 183 -15.57 -13.53 8.58
CA ILE A 183 -16.58 -12.51 8.39
C ILE A 183 -17.41 -12.92 7.19
N ASP A 184 -18.73 -12.97 7.35
CA ASP A 184 -19.61 -13.28 6.23
C ASP A 184 -19.75 -12.05 5.34
N ILE A 185 -19.61 -12.25 4.04
CA ILE A 185 -19.71 -11.19 3.03
C ILE A 185 -20.70 -11.59 1.95
N THR A 186 -21.47 -10.61 1.47
CA THR A 186 -22.30 -10.77 0.27
C THR A 186 -21.81 -9.77 -0.76
N ILE A 187 -21.52 -10.27 -1.96
CA ILE A 187 -21.06 -9.49 -3.11
C ILE A 187 -22.16 -9.55 -4.18
N ASP A 188 -22.67 -8.39 -4.57
CA ASP A 188 -23.55 -8.25 -5.74
C ASP A 188 -22.75 -7.65 -6.88
N GLY A 189 -22.40 -8.50 -7.86
CA GLY A 189 -21.61 -8.07 -9.02
C GLY A 189 -22.38 -7.24 -10.04
N ASN A 190 -23.72 -7.25 -10.02
CA ASN A 190 -24.52 -6.45 -10.95
C ASN A 190 -24.65 -5.00 -10.45
N GLU A 191 -24.82 -4.84 -9.15
CA GLU A 191 -24.93 -3.52 -8.50
C GLU A 191 -23.58 -2.98 -8.03
N GLU A 192 -22.50 -3.74 -8.21
CA GLU A 192 -21.15 -3.42 -7.72
C GLU A 192 -21.13 -3.10 -6.20
N GLU A 193 -21.92 -3.85 -5.44
CA GLU A 193 -22.11 -3.64 -4.01
C GLU A 193 -21.54 -4.78 -3.17
N VAL A 194 -21.09 -4.42 -1.97
CA VAL A 194 -20.57 -5.35 -0.96
C VAL A 194 -21.26 -5.06 0.36
N SER A 195 -21.73 -6.11 1.03
CA SER A 195 -22.23 -6.03 2.41
C SER A 195 -21.46 -6.98 3.32
N VAL A 196 -21.30 -6.56 4.58
CA VAL A 196 -20.58 -7.31 5.60
C VAL A 196 -21.58 -7.73 6.67
N GLY A 197 -21.63 -9.04 6.92
CA GLY A 197 -22.51 -9.70 7.88
C GLY A 197 -21.83 -9.99 9.22
N GLU A 198 -22.21 -11.10 9.84
CA GLU A 198 -21.72 -11.48 11.18
C GLU A 198 -20.25 -11.87 11.17
N MET A 199 -19.57 -11.53 12.27
CA MET A 199 -18.22 -12.03 12.56
C MET A 199 -18.32 -13.34 13.34
N ARG A 200 -17.65 -14.38 12.83
CA ARG A 200 -17.56 -15.70 13.44
C ARG A 200 -16.22 -15.84 14.15
N LYS A 201 -16.25 -16.34 15.39
CA LYS A 201 -15.03 -16.71 16.13
C LYS A 201 -14.63 -18.14 15.80
N GLY A 202 -13.32 -18.35 15.67
CA GLY A 202 -12.68 -19.67 15.57
C GLY A 202 -12.78 -20.51 16.83
#